data_AF-A0A0J8YXC2-F1
#
_entry.id   AF-A0A0J8YXC2-F1
#
_cell.length_a   1.000
_cell.length_b   1.000
_cell.length_c   1.000
_cell.angle_alpha   90.00
_cell.angle_beta   90.00
_cell.angle_gamma   90.00
#
_symmetry.space_group_name_H-M   'P 1'
#
loop_
_entity.id
_entity.type
_entity.pdbx_description
1 polymer ?
#
loop_
_entity_poly.entity_id
_entity_poly.type
_entity_poly.pdbx_seq_one_letter_code
_entity_poly.pdbx_strand_id
1 'polypeptide(L)'
;MLDEQRLKQLVLAINEAIRLQDWDALSGANQRLASSLQAEGVTDRQRQQLQHFYRIGLAECQHHADTLWQKIQKTLDDREAMAAYACFGDNESFSG
;
A
#
# COMPACT_ATOMS: atom_id res chain seq x y z
N MET A 1 3.88 29.46 7.11
CA MET A 1 2.76 28.91 6.33
C MET A 1 3.32 28.11 5.19
N LEU A 2 2.88 26.86 5.05
CA LEU A 2 3.37 25.97 4.00
C LEU A 2 3.09 26.53 2.61
N ASP A 3 4.15 26.64 1.80
CA ASP A 3 4.04 27.03 0.39
C ASP A 3 3.15 26.05 -0.41
N GLU A 4 2.28 26.59 -1.26
CA GLU A 4 1.29 25.83 -2.01
C GLU A 4 1.94 24.93 -3.08
N GLN A 5 3.04 25.38 -3.69
CA GLN A 5 3.77 24.57 -4.67
C GLN A 5 4.44 23.37 -3.99
N ARG A 6 5.09 23.60 -2.85
CA ARG A 6 5.68 22.53 -2.03
C ARG A 6 4.63 21.53 -1.52
N LEU A 7 3.46 22.01 -1.09
CA LEU A 7 2.34 21.15 -0.70
C LEU A 7 1.89 20.25 -1.86
N LYS A 8 1.71 20.83 -3.05
CA LYS A 8 1.32 20.07 -4.25
C LYS A 8 2.35 18.99 -4.60
N GLN A 9 3.64 19.30 -4.51
CA GLN A 9 4.70 18.32 -4.77
C GLN A 9 4.67 17.16 -3.77
N LEU A 10 4.44 17.44 -2.48
CA LEU A 10 4.35 16.38 -1.46
C LEU A 10 3.12 15.49 -1.67
N VAL A 11 1.97 16.07 -2.01
CA VAL A 11 0.75 15.31 -2.34
C VAL A 11 0.95 14.45 -3.59
N LEU A 12 1.59 14.99 -4.64
CA LEU A 12 1.91 14.24 -5.84
C LEU A 12 2.86 13.07 -5.55
N ALA A 13 3.89 13.28 -4.71
CA ALA A 13 4.81 12.23 -4.31
C ALA A 13 4.10 11.11 -3.54
N ILE A 14 3.16 11.45 -2.65
CA ILE A 14 2.32 10.47 -1.94
C ILE A 14 1.46 9.67 -2.93
N ASN A 15 0.75 10.34 -3.82
CA ASN A 15 -0.12 9.68 -4.80
C ASN A 15 0.67 8.74 -5.71
N GLU A 16 1.85 9.18 -6.16
CA GLU A 16 2.71 8.37 -7.03
C GLU A 16 3.28 7.15 -6.28
N ALA A 17 3.66 7.31 -5.01
CA ALA A 17 4.11 6.19 -4.18
C ALA A 17 2.99 5.16 -3.96
N ILE A 18 1.75 5.60 -3.73
CA ILE A 18 0.58 4.70 -3.64
C ILE A 18 0.36 3.96 -4.95
N ARG A 19 0.34 4.68 -6.08
CA ARG A 19 0.14 4.11 -7.43
C ARG A 19 1.18 3.03 -7.76
N LEU A 20 2.42 3.25 -7.35
CA LEU A 20 3.54 2.33 -7.55
C LEU A 20 3.63 1.23 -6.47
N GLN A 21 2.82 1.30 -5.41
CA GLN A 21 2.89 0.44 -4.22
C GLN A 21 4.28 0.48 -3.55
N ASP A 22 4.96 1.61 -3.65
CA ASP A 22 6.24 1.86 -2.99
C ASP A 22 5.98 2.38 -1.57
N TRP A 23 5.85 1.43 -0.63
CA TRP A 23 5.51 1.71 0.76
C TRP A 23 6.59 2.50 1.51
N ASP A 24 7.86 2.34 1.12
CA ASP A 24 8.98 3.06 1.70
C ASP A 24 8.96 4.53 1.26
N ALA A 25 8.77 4.77 -0.04
CA ALA A 25 8.59 6.11 -0.57
C ALA A 25 7.35 6.80 0.02
N LEU A 26 6.24 6.06 0.19
CA LEU A 26 5.02 6.56 0.82
C LEU A 26 5.27 6.99 2.27
N SER A 27 5.94 6.14 3.05
CA SER A 27 6.32 6.44 4.44
C SER A 27 7.18 7.70 4.52
N GLY A 28 8.21 7.79 3.67
CA GLY A 28 9.08 8.96 3.61
C GLY A 28 8.36 10.25 3.21
N ALA A 29 7.46 10.18 2.23
CA ALA A 29 6.67 11.34 1.79
C ALA A 29 5.68 11.81 2.88
N ASN A 30 5.02 10.88 3.57
CA ASN A 30 4.13 11.18 4.69
C ASN A 30 4.87 11.83 5.87
N GLN A 31 6.05 11.33 6.22
CA GLN A 31 6.88 11.95 7.27
C GLN A 31 7.26 13.39 6.91
N ARG A 32 7.74 13.63 5.68
CA ARG A 32 8.07 14.98 5.21
C ARG A 32 6.87 15.91 5.24
N LEU A 33 5.70 15.44 4.83
CA LEU A 33 4.46 16.21 4.90
C LEU A 33 4.12 16.54 6.36
N ALA A 34 4.10 15.55 7.26
CA ALA A 34 3.80 15.74 8.67
C ALA A 34 4.74 16.76 9.34
N SER A 35 6.05 16.66 9.11
CA SER A 35 7.03 17.62 9.63
C SER A 35 6.80 19.03 9.08
N SER A 36 6.49 19.16 7.79
CA SER A 36 6.25 20.46 7.17
C SER A 36 4.96 21.12 7.70
N LEU A 37 3.92 20.32 7.95
CA LEU A 37 2.67 20.78 8.56
C LEU A 37 2.87 21.27 10.00
N GLN A 38 3.69 20.58 10.79
CA GLN A 38 4.01 20.98 12.17
C GLN A 38 4.84 22.26 12.24
N ALA A 39 5.82 22.41 11.35
CA ALA A 39 6.75 23.54 11.36
C ALA A 39 6.11 24.84 10.81
N GLU A 40 5.36 24.73 9.71
CA GLU A 40 4.96 25.92 8.94
C GLU A 40 3.48 26.28 9.14
N GLY A 41 2.67 25.35 9.66
CA GLY A 41 1.23 25.51 9.80
C GLY A 41 0.49 25.52 8.45
N VAL A 42 -0.83 25.30 8.50
CA VAL A 42 -1.71 25.25 7.32
C VAL A 42 -2.96 26.08 7.49
N THR A 43 -3.44 26.62 6.37
CA THR A 43 -4.79 27.20 6.30
C THR A 43 -5.87 26.14 6.42
N ASP A 44 -7.10 26.57 6.75
CA ASP A 44 -8.27 25.70 6.71
C ASP A 44 -8.55 25.14 5.30
N ARG A 45 -8.30 25.93 4.26
CA ARG A 45 -8.43 25.46 2.86
C ARG A 45 -7.45 24.32 2.55
N GLN A 46 -6.18 24.49 2.90
CA GLN A 46 -5.16 23.45 2.71
C GLN A 46 -5.46 22.21 3.57
N ARG A 47 -5.97 22.40 4.79
CA ARG A 47 -6.40 21.30 5.66
C ARG A 47 -7.53 20.49 5.04
N GLN A 48 -8.56 21.13 4.48
CA GLN A 48 -9.65 20.45 3.79
C GLN A 48 -9.16 19.67 2.56
N GLN A 49 -8.26 20.27 1.77
CA GLN A 49 -7.66 19.59 0.61
C GLN A 49 -6.85 18.36 1.03
N LEU A 50 -6.00 18.50 2.06
CA LEU A 50 -5.22 17.39 2.62
C LEU A 50 -6.10 16.27 3.15
N GLN A 51 -7.20 16.60 3.84
CA GLN A 51 -8.17 15.59 4.31
C GLN A 51 -8.82 14.84 3.14
N HIS A 52 -9.13 15.52 2.04
CA HIS A 52 -9.68 14.90 0.85
C HIS A 52 -8.68 13.93 0.21
N PHE A 53 -7.44 14.37 -0.02
CA PHE A 53 -6.38 13.51 -0.58
C PHE A 53 -6.05 12.33 0.32
N TYR A 54 -5.99 12.55 1.63
CA TYR A 54 -5.76 11.49 2.61
C TYR A 54 -6.84 10.40 2.54
N ARG A 55 -8.12 10.77 2.46
CA ARG A 55 -9.22 9.79 2.37
C ARG A 55 -9.15 8.97 1.08
N ILE A 56 -8.86 9.60 -0.04
CA ILE A 56 -8.71 8.90 -1.34
C ILE A 56 -7.51 7.95 -1.28
N GLY A 57 -6.35 8.45 -0.87
CA GLY A 57 -5.13 7.63 -0.79
C GLY A 57 -5.27 6.47 0.19
N LEU A 58 -5.97 6.66 1.32
CA LEU A 58 -6.24 5.58 2.27
C LEU A 58 -7.12 4.48 1.65
N ALA A 59 -8.15 4.86 0.90
CA ALA A 59 -9.01 3.90 0.21
C ALA A 59 -8.23 3.09 -0.84
N GLU A 60 -7.32 3.73 -1.57
CA GLU A 60 -6.46 3.07 -2.56
C GLU A 60 -5.44 2.14 -1.89
N CYS A 61 -4.80 2.57 -0.79
CA CYS A 61 -3.94 1.70 0.02
C CYS A 61 -4.70 0.47 0.53
N GLN A 62 -5.93 0.64 1.02
CA GLN A 62 -6.77 -0.46 1.48
C GLN A 62 -7.07 -1.45 0.35
N HIS A 63 -7.43 -0.94 -0.84
CA HIS A 63 -7.68 -1.78 -2.00
C HIS A 63 -6.44 -2.60 -2.41
N HIS A 64 -5.25 -2.01 -2.36
CA HIS A 64 -4.00 -2.73 -2.59
C HIS A 64 -3.72 -3.80 -1.53
N ALA A 65 -3.95 -3.49 -0.25
CA ALA A 65 -3.81 -4.45 0.84
C ALA A 65 -4.76 -5.65 0.68
N ASP A 66 -6.03 -5.40 0.36
CA ASP A 66 -7.03 -6.46 0.11
C ASP A 66 -6.63 -7.34 -1.08
N THR A 67 -6.11 -6.72 -2.14
CA THR A 67 -5.63 -7.44 -3.33
C THR A 67 -4.42 -8.31 -3.01
N LEU A 68 -3.47 -7.82 -2.23
CA LEU A 68 -2.30 -8.58 -1.78
C LEU A 68 -2.72 -9.75 -0.89
N TRP A 69 -3.67 -9.52 0.02
CA TRP A 69 -4.21 -10.56 0.88
C TRP A 69 -4.84 -11.71 0.07
N GLN A 70 -5.68 -11.40 -0.93
CA GLN A 70 -6.26 -12.41 -1.80
C GLN A 70 -5.20 -13.23 -2.56
N LYS A 71 -4.12 -12.59 -3.03
CA LYS A 71 -3.01 -13.29 -3.69
C LYS A 71 -2.27 -14.23 -2.73
N ILE A 72 -2.07 -13.81 -1.48
CA ILE A 72 -1.44 -14.65 -0.46
C ILE A 72 -2.30 -15.88 -0.18
N GLN A 73 -3.62 -15.69 0.03
CA GLN A 73 -4.55 -16.80 0.24
C GLN A 73 -4.49 -17.81 -0.90
N LYS A 74 -4.62 -17.34 -2.15
CA LYS A 74 -4.50 -18.22 -3.32
C LYS A 74 -3.17 -18.97 -3.37
N THR A 75 -2.07 -18.30 -3.04
CA THR A 75 -0.74 -18.93 -3.05
C THR A 75 -0.62 -20.02 -1.98
N LEU A 76 -1.26 -19.84 -0.82
CA LEU A 76 -1.31 -20.86 0.23
C LEU A 76 -2.18 -22.04 -0.22
N ASP A 77 -3.36 -21.79 -0.78
CA ASP A 77 -4.25 -22.83 -1.30
C ASP A 77 -3.55 -23.68 -2.39
N ASP A 78 -2.86 -23.02 -3.34
CA ASP A 78 -2.10 -23.67 -4.39
C ASP A 78 -0.98 -24.56 -3.81
N ARG A 79 -0.31 -24.10 -2.74
CA ARG A 79 0.74 -24.87 -2.04
C ARG A 79 0.18 -26.07 -1.30
N GLU A 80 -0.96 -25.93 -0.64
CA GLU A 80 -1.66 -27.04 0.03
C GLU A 80 -2.10 -28.10 -0.98
N ALA A 81 -2.67 -27.67 -2.12
CA ALA A 81 -3.02 -28.58 -3.21
C ALA A 81 -1.79 -29.33 -3.74
N MET A 82 -0.67 -28.63 -3.99
CA MET A 82 0.59 -29.25 -4.42
C MET A 82 1.12 -30.27 -3.40
N ALA A 83 1.08 -29.93 -2.10
CA ALA A 83 1.51 -30.85 -1.05
C ALA A 83 0.63 -32.10 -0.99
N ALA A 84 -0.69 -31.95 -1.13
CA ALA A 84 -1.61 -33.08 -1.20
C ALA A 84 -1.29 -33.97 -2.41
N TYR A 85 -1.09 -33.40 -3.60
CA TYR A 85 -0.72 -34.16 -4.80
C TYR A 85 0.62 -34.90 -4.66
N ALA A 86 1.63 -34.28 -4.03
CA ALA A 86 2.91 -34.93 -3.77
C ALA A 86 2.75 -36.18 -2.88
N CYS A 87 1.92 -36.09 -1.84
CA CYS A 87 1.61 -37.23 -0.97
C CYS A 87 0.90 -38.39 -1.71
N PHE A 88 0.17 -38.12 -2.79
CA PHE A 88 -0.42 -39.17 -3.63
C PHE A 88 0.58 -39.77 -4.63
N GLY A 89 1.52 -38.99 -5.15
CA GLY A 89 2.56 -39.46 -6.07
C GLY A 89 3.55 -40.46 -5.47
N ASP A 90 3.84 -40.35 -4.16
CA ASP A 90 4.73 -41.29 -3.46
C ASP A 90 4.06 -42.64 -3.15
N ASN A 91 2.73 -42.70 -3.07
CA ASN A 91 2.00 -43.94 -2.74
C ASN A 91 1.79 -44.88 -3.95
N GLU A 92 1.95 -44.41 -5.18
CA GLU A 92 1.92 -45.28 -6.37
C GLU A 92 3.31 -45.84 -6.77
N SER A 93 4.39 -45.35 -6.15
CA SER A 93 5.76 -45.83 -6.42
C SER A 93 6.20 -47.05 -5.59
N PHE A 94 5.34 -47.55 -4.69
CA PHE A 94 5.63 -48.68 -3.78
C PHE A 94 4.73 -49.92 -4.01
N SER A 95 4.08 -50.03 -5.18
CA SER A 95 3.27 -51.19 -5.57
C SER A 95 3.84 -52.02 -6.74
N GLY A 96 5.12 -51.81 -7.07
CA GLY A 96 5.89 -52.61 -8.04
C GLY A 96 6.59 -53.80 -7.40
#